data_AF-A0A7Y6A5X4-F1
#
_entry.id   AF-A0A7Y6A5X4-F1
#
_cell.length_a   1.000
_cell.length_b   1.000
_cell.length_c   1.000
_cell.angle_alpha   90.00
_cell.angle_beta   90.00
_cell.angle_gamma   90.00
#
_symmetry.space_group_name_H-M   'P 1'
#
loop_
_entity.id
_entity.type
_entity.pdbx_description
1 polymer ?
#
loop_
_entity_poly.entity_id
_entity_poly.type
_entity_poly.pdbx_seq_one_letter_code
_entity_poly.pdbx_strand_id
1 'polypeptide(L)'
;MADLEVKLPRGRVGVAVVRREVGDGTALFAVDPEDPARERQLTPDGLHVAHYAVQPDGAAVWWFRAESGTETGCWVRQRLDQPPGAETPVESMPEGRATGGFHTTGRATVAGIAVRGDTHVYRIDSTLQASPIGTYFGDMSMVNALSADGRYMSVVYVTEDDVFRKHLHVRDIMTGHVVHQVAAVRGAHSRRAEFSPVAGDRRLLYQDRAPEGWLGLSVVDIASGETVRVADPALSHADLTGTWLPAGLDDDGEEIRPHKLLVTAHRHGRTAVYLHDLEERSTRQVPLPDGLGVESGQVPGTPAPTTNLCALGDDRVLLAVSGPRHRRGFVTLDTRTGTVGTGAPWQRPTKVSGAVERRYGLAPAGGDDAGSPRVPYSVSEPKGPRPQAGWPTAFLVHDGFTHDTDVFRADEHQLTADGLAVVRVNYTGSTGQGLDWFEAGRQNPVKGPLADIASVQDHLADQGVIDPDHCGIMGDSWGGTLALSAGIHQPDRWRSVVAKAPVVDLDGLVRDESVG
;
A
#
# COMPACT_ATOMS: atom_id res chain seq x y z
N MET A 1 -7.36 4.45 15.22
CA MET A 1 -7.44 3.03 14.82
C MET A 1 -6.06 2.41 14.99
N ALA A 2 -5.93 1.15 15.44
CA ALA A 2 -4.63 0.50 15.51
C ALA A 2 -4.22 -0.04 14.13
N ASP A 3 -3.20 0.54 13.51
CA ASP A 3 -2.55 -0.03 12.34
C ASP A 3 -1.71 -1.23 12.75
N LEU A 4 -2.33 -2.39 12.69
CA LEU A 4 -1.75 -3.65 13.08
C LEU A 4 -0.89 -4.24 11.95
N GLU A 5 0.33 -3.71 11.81
CA GLU A 5 1.36 -4.30 10.95
C GLU A 5 2.22 -5.26 11.79
N VAL A 6 1.91 -6.56 11.69
CA VAL A 6 2.63 -7.65 12.36
C VAL A 6 3.80 -8.09 11.48
N LYS A 7 5.02 -7.81 11.92
CA LYS A 7 6.25 -8.39 11.35
C LYS A 7 6.76 -9.47 12.29
N LEU A 8 6.72 -10.74 11.87
CA LEU A 8 7.38 -11.84 12.59
C LEU A 8 8.70 -12.17 11.90
N PRO A 9 9.78 -12.41 12.65
CA PRO A 9 11.00 -13.00 12.11
C PRO A 9 10.71 -14.37 11.47
N ARG A 10 11.47 -14.74 10.42
CA ARG A 10 11.40 -16.09 9.86
C ARG A 10 12.04 -17.06 10.86
N GLY A 11 11.27 -18.04 11.33
CA GLY A 11 11.70 -19.02 12.34
C GLY A 11 11.13 -18.72 13.72
N ARG A 12 10.92 -19.81 14.52
CA ARG A 12 10.20 -19.87 15.81
C ARG A 12 9.80 -18.52 16.39
N VAL A 13 8.51 -18.26 16.21
CA VAL A 13 7.75 -17.10 16.69
C VAL A 13 8.10 -16.76 18.14
N GLY A 14 8.73 -15.60 18.36
CA GLY A 14 8.98 -15.05 19.70
C GLY A 14 8.24 -13.76 19.99
N VAL A 15 8.14 -12.85 19.00
CA VAL A 15 7.56 -11.50 19.19
C VAL A 15 6.96 -10.96 17.88
N ALA A 16 5.76 -10.39 17.96
CA ALA A 16 5.14 -9.53 16.94
C ALA A 16 5.35 -8.06 17.30
N VAL A 17 5.67 -7.20 16.32
CA VAL A 17 5.62 -5.74 16.54
C VAL A 17 4.31 -5.19 16.00
N VAL A 18 3.70 -4.24 16.70
CA VAL A 18 2.41 -3.62 16.37
C VAL A 18 2.49 -2.11 16.53
N ARG A 19 1.99 -1.33 15.56
CA ARG A 19 1.81 0.12 15.69
C ARG A 19 0.41 0.44 16.24
N ARG A 20 0.32 1.39 17.16
CA ARG A 20 -0.97 1.87 17.70
C ARG A 20 -0.96 3.38 17.86
N GLU A 21 -2.13 4.00 17.71
CA GLU A 21 -2.35 5.37 18.16
C GLU A 21 -2.30 5.43 19.69
N VAL A 22 -1.55 6.40 20.22
CA VAL A 22 -1.42 6.68 21.66
C VAL A 22 -1.46 8.20 21.82
N GLY A 23 -2.54 8.72 22.40
CA GLY A 23 -2.78 10.17 22.47
C GLY A 23 -2.97 10.77 21.07
N ASP A 24 -2.14 11.76 20.73
CA ASP A 24 -2.04 12.42 19.42
C ASP A 24 -0.98 11.81 18.49
N GLY A 25 -0.23 10.82 18.98
CA GLY A 25 0.86 10.16 18.27
C GLY A 25 0.59 8.69 17.94
N THR A 26 1.64 8.01 17.47
CA THR A 26 1.68 6.55 17.31
C THR A 26 2.92 5.95 17.98
N ALA A 27 2.77 4.76 18.54
CA ALA A 27 3.86 4.02 19.17
C ALA A 27 3.91 2.56 18.72
N LEU A 28 5.10 1.96 18.81
CA LEU A 28 5.32 0.55 18.54
C LEU A 28 5.25 -0.26 19.83
N PHE A 29 4.69 -1.45 19.75
CA PHE A 29 4.54 -2.42 20.83
C PHE A 29 5.05 -3.78 20.38
N ALA A 30 5.86 -4.43 21.21
CA ALA A 30 6.13 -5.85 21.12
C ALA A 30 4.97 -6.60 21.76
N VAL A 31 4.46 -7.62 21.09
CA VAL A 31 3.33 -8.44 21.52
C VAL A 31 3.74 -9.90 21.38
N ASP A 32 3.56 -10.68 22.45
CA ASP A 32 3.61 -12.14 22.33
C ASP A 32 2.41 -12.60 21.50
N PRO A 33 2.64 -13.22 20.32
CA PRO A 33 1.52 -13.68 19.52
C PRO A 33 0.70 -14.72 20.28
N GLU A 34 1.29 -15.65 21.04
CA GLU A 34 0.51 -16.69 21.74
C GLU A 34 -0.30 -16.13 22.93
N ASP A 35 0.13 -15.01 23.52
CA ASP A 35 -0.56 -14.33 24.61
C ASP A 35 -0.49 -12.79 24.44
N PRO A 36 -1.40 -12.18 23.66
CA PRO A 36 -1.35 -10.75 23.38
C PRO A 36 -1.50 -9.84 24.59
N ALA A 37 -1.93 -10.36 25.74
CA ALA A 37 -1.93 -9.61 27.00
C ALA A 37 -0.49 -9.33 27.49
N ARG A 38 0.48 -10.10 27.02
CA ARG A 38 1.92 -9.85 27.18
C ARG A 38 2.39 -8.92 26.08
N GLU A 39 2.09 -7.65 26.28
CA GLU A 39 2.59 -6.57 25.44
C GLU A 39 3.57 -5.67 26.19
N ARG A 40 4.49 -5.08 25.42
CA ARG A 40 5.49 -4.15 25.91
C ARG A 40 5.66 -3.02 24.91
N GLN A 41 5.50 -1.79 25.37
CA GLN A 41 5.79 -0.62 24.56
C GLN A 41 7.28 -0.56 24.20
N LEU A 42 7.57 -0.26 22.95
CA LEU A 42 8.91 -0.10 22.39
C LEU A 42 9.24 1.38 22.25
N THR A 43 8.44 2.19 21.58
CA THR A 43 8.80 3.60 21.35
C THR A 43 8.22 4.53 22.42
N PRO A 44 8.85 5.70 22.69
CA PRO A 44 8.26 6.74 23.54
C PRO A 44 6.88 7.21 23.07
N ASP A 45 6.12 7.80 24.00
CA ASP A 45 4.85 8.50 23.70
C ASP A 45 5.09 9.82 22.95
N GLY A 46 4.03 10.35 22.31
CA GLY A 46 4.06 11.68 21.66
C GLY A 46 4.86 11.75 20.35
N LEU A 47 5.30 10.61 19.82
CA LEU A 47 5.98 10.51 18.53
C LEU A 47 5.00 10.12 17.42
N HIS A 48 5.39 10.34 16.17
CA HIS A 48 4.69 9.79 15.00
C HIS A 48 5.59 8.76 14.29
N VAL A 49 5.32 7.48 14.52
CA VAL A 49 6.09 6.38 13.91
C VAL A 49 5.48 5.98 12.56
N ALA A 50 5.85 6.71 11.51
CA ALA A 50 5.42 6.42 10.15
C ALA A 50 6.12 5.18 9.56
N HIS A 51 7.40 4.97 9.88
CA HIS A 51 8.23 3.94 9.25
C HIS A 51 8.94 3.07 10.27
N TYR A 52 8.86 1.74 10.08
CA TYR A 52 9.62 0.78 10.87
C TYR A 52 9.84 -0.56 10.17
N ALA A 53 10.84 -1.31 10.61
CA ALA A 53 11.14 -2.67 10.19
C ALA A 53 11.64 -3.50 11.39
N VAL A 54 11.22 -4.76 11.46
CA VAL A 54 11.71 -5.69 12.48
C VAL A 54 12.97 -6.37 11.95
N GLN A 55 14.00 -6.46 12.79
CA GLN A 55 15.21 -7.18 12.44
C GLN A 55 14.89 -8.67 12.25
N PRO A 56 15.47 -9.37 11.25
CA PRO A 56 15.03 -10.74 10.92
C PRO A 56 15.26 -11.79 12.01
N ASP A 57 16.15 -11.52 12.97
CA ASP A 57 16.37 -12.36 14.16
C ASP A 57 15.38 -12.06 15.30
N GLY A 58 14.51 -11.06 15.14
CA GLY A 58 13.57 -10.61 16.15
C GLY A 58 14.21 -9.89 17.34
N ALA A 59 15.51 -9.54 17.30
CA ALA A 59 16.20 -8.95 18.45
C ALA A 59 16.01 -7.42 18.55
N ALA A 60 15.64 -6.76 17.45
CA ALA A 60 15.50 -5.32 17.40
C ALA A 60 14.41 -4.85 16.43
N VAL A 61 13.98 -3.61 16.60
CA VAL A 61 13.17 -2.85 15.66
C VAL A 61 13.98 -1.64 15.17
N TRP A 62 13.88 -1.36 13.89
CA TRP A 62 14.37 -0.15 13.25
C TRP A 62 13.19 0.75 12.98
N TRP A 63 13.31 2.03 13.26
CA TRP A 63 12.23 2.97 13.03
C TRP A 63 12.77 4.36 12.73
N PHE A 64 11.93 5.19 12.11
CA PHE A 64 12.27 6.57 11.83
C PHE A 64 11.79 7.46 12.96
N ARG A 65 12.72 8.08 13.67
CA ARG A 65 12.44 8.99 14.78
C ARG A 65 12.33 10.40 14.22
N ALA A 66 11.10 10.85 14.01
CA ALA A 66 10.77 12.22 13.63
C ALA A 66 10.11 12.96 14.78
N GLU A 67 10.35 14.26 14.87
CA GLU A 67 9.57 15.14 15.75
C GLU A 67 8.13 15.25 15.22
N SER A 68 7.17 15.42 16.14
CA SER A 68 5.76 15.49 15.77
C SER A 68 5.51 16.68 14.82
N GLY A 69 4.88 16.40 13.68
CA GLY A 69 4.44 17.40 12.71
C GLY A 69 5.47 17.86 11.67
N THR A 70 6.73 17.40 11.69
CA THR A 70 7.75 17.82 10.71
C THR A 70 8.16 16.74 9.71
N GLU A 71 7.84 15.46 9.99
CA GLU A 71 8.31 14.26 9.27
C GLU A 71 9.85 14.19 9.09
N THR A 72 10.58 15.08 9.75
CA THR A 72 12.03 15.24 9.64
C THR A 72 12.68 14.63 10.88
N GLY A 73 13.71 13.82 10.66
CA GLY A 73 14.34 13.06 11.72
C GLY A 73 15.45 12.16 11.22
N CYS A 74 15.68 11.07 11.95
CA CYS A 74 16.74 10.10 11.62
C CYS A 74 16.29 8.65 11.84
N TRP A 75 16.99 7.73 11.18
CA TRP A 75 16.82 6.29 11.43
C TRP A 75 17.48 5.91 12.75
N VAL A 76 16.76 5.12 13.54
CA VAL A 76 17.23 4.60 14.83
C VAL A 76 17.01 3.08 14.90
N ARG A 77 17.84 2.41 15.69
CA ARG A 77 17.67 0.99 16.06
C ARG A 77 17.38 0.89 17.54
N GLN A 78 16.37 0.12 17.90
CA GLN A 78 16.01 -0.17 19.28
C GLN A 78 15.94 -1.67 19.52
N ARG A 79 16.63 -2.18 20.54
CA ARG A 79 16.53 -3.60 20.90
C ARG A 79 15.22 -3.91 21.61
N LEU A 80 14.66 -5.10 21.36
CA LEU A 80 13.41 -5.57 21.98
C LEU A 80 13.57 -5.99 23.45
N ASP A 81 14.76 -5.91 24.04
CA ASP A 81 14.99 -6.08 25.48
C ASP A 81 15.19 -4.75 26.22
N GLN A 82 15.27 -3.63 25.51
CA GLN A 82 15.51 -2.30 26.08
C GLN A 82 14.20 -1.50 26.28
N PRO A 83 14.15 -0.60 27.29
CA PRO A 83 12.99 0.27 27.51
C PRO A 83 12.81 1.29 26.36
N PRO A 84 11.61 1.90 26.25
CA PRO A 84 11.42 3.08 25.40
C PRO A 84 12.42 4.20 25.70
N GLY A 85 12.92 4.87 24.65
CA GLY A 85 13.90 5.95 24.77
C GLY A 85 15.37 5.49 24.78
N ALA A 86 15.62 4.18 24.66
CA ALA A 86 16.97 3.60 24.59
C ALA A 86 17.44 3.34 23.15
N GLU A 87 16.75 3.86 22.15
CA GLU A 87 17.12 3.74 20.74
C GLU A 87 18.50 4.36 20.45
N THR A 88 19.23 3.76 19.51
CA THR A 88 20.53 4.26 19.06
C THR A 88 20.41 4.78 17.63
N PRO A 89 20.79 6.04 17.35
CA PRO A 89 20.74 6.60 16.00
C PRO A 89 21.75 5.91 15.07
N VAL A 90 21.44 5.95 13.78
CA VAL A 90 22.39 5.60 12.72
C VAL A 90 23.38 6.75 12.57
N GLU A 91 24.64 6.46 12.83
CA GLU A 91 25.74 7.42 12.76
C GLU A 91 26.09 7.75 11.31
N SER A 92 26.53 8.99 11.06
CA SER A 92 26.93 9.50 9.73
C SER A 92 25.81 9.58 8.69
N MET A 93 24.55 9.33 9.08
CA MET A 93 23.38 9.61 8.26
C MET A 93 22.83 11.00 8.66
N PRO A 94 22.55 11.90 7.70
CA PRO A 94 22.00 13.22 8.02
C PRO A 94 20.60 13.11 8.61
N GLU A 95 20.11 14.20 9.21
CA GLU A 95 18.68 14.38 9.44
C GLU A 95 18.00 14.81 8.15
N GLY A 96 16.77 14.35 7.95
CA GLY A 96 16.01 14.58 6.73
C GLY A 96 14.61 14.00 6.85
N ARG A 97 13.85 13.98 5.76
CA ARG A 97 12.54 13.33 5.73
C ARG A 97 12.70 11.86 5.39
N ALA A 98 11.92 11.01 6.02
CA ALA A 98 11.88 9.62 5.59
C ALA A 98 11.22 9.51 4.21
N THR A 99 12.01 9.15 3.20
CA THR A 99 11.49 8.75 1.88
C THR A 99 11.09 7.31 1.86
N GLY A 100 11.45 6.58 2.91
CA GLY A 100 11.26 5.18 2.95
C GLY A 100 12.18 4.38 2.06
N GLY A 101 12.14 3.06 2.22
CA GLY A 101 13.18 2.19 1.68
C GLY A 101 14.22 1.84 2.74
N PHE A 102 13.74 1.49 3.93
CA PHE A 102 14.55 0.78 4.90
C PHE A 102 14.37 -0.72 4.71
N HIS A 103 15.47 -1.44 4.50
CA HIS A 103 15.48 -2.89 4.36
C HIS A 103 16.66 -3.49 5.14
N THR A 104 16.42 -4.62 5.81
CA THR A 104 17.46 -5.37 6.50
C THR A 104 17.26 -6.87 6.34
N THR A 105 18.36 -7.60 6.13
CA THR A 105 18.39 -9.07 6.12
C THR A 105 19.14 -9.63 7.34
N GLY A 106 19.53 -8.78 8.29
CA GLY A 106 20.46 -9.12 9.37
C GLY A 106 21.92 -9.25 8.91
N ARG A 107 22.17 -9.56 7.62
CA ARG A 107 23.50 -9.54 7.00
C ARG A 107 23.87 -8.16 6.45
N ALA A 108 22.89 -7.46 5.90
CA ALA A 108 23.04 -6.11 5.39
C ALA A 108 21.80 -5.28 5.76
N THR A 109 22.02 -3.98 5.89
CA THR A 109 20.96 -3.00 6.09
C THR A 109 21.17 -1.85 5.12
N VAL A 110 20.10 -1.39 4.48
CA VAL A 110 20.08 -0.22 3.60
C VAL A 110 18.91 0.68 3.95
N ALA A 111 19.10 1.99 3.83
CA ALA A 111 18.08 2.99 4.17
C ALA A 111 18.13 4.19 3.22
N GLY A 112 16.96 4.71 2.87
CA GLY A 112 16.79 5.99 2.20
C GLY A 112 16.46 7.13 3.17
N ILE A 113 16.90 8.34 2.84
CA ILE A 113 16.49 9.59 3.51
C ILE A 113 16.50 10.75 2.50
N ALA A 114 15.47 11.60 2.52
CA ALA A 114 15.44 12.83 1.74
C ALA A 114 16.13 13.95 2.49
N VAL A 115 17.07 14.62 1.83
CA VAL A 115 17.74 15.82 2.34
C VAL A 115 17.67 16.86 1.25
N ARG A 116 17.05 18.02 1.54
CA ARG A 116 16.88 19.12 0.57
C ARG A 116 16.23 18.63 -0.74
N GLY A 117 15.12 17.92 -0.63
CA GLY A 117 14.36 17.43 -1.79
C GLY A 117 14.88 16.12 -2.38
N ASP A 118 16.18 15.81 -2.30
CA ASP A 118 16.76 14.61 -2.92
C ASP A 118 16.87 13.41 -1.99
N THR A 119 16.65 12.22 -2.53
CA THR A 119 16.82 10.97 -1.79
C THR A 119 18.25 10.47 -1.81
N HIS A 120 18.84 10.33 -0.63
CA HIS A 120 20.13 9.70 -0.40
C HIS A 120 19.96 8.29 0.14
N VAL A 121 20.67 7.33 -0.44
CA VAL A 121 20.63 5.92 -0.05
C VAL A 121 21.96 5.52 0.61
N TYR A 122 21.86 4.86 1.76
CA TYR A 122 22.98 4.43 2.57
C TYR A 122 22.97 2.93 2.83
N ARG A 123 24.15 2.34 2.95
CA ARG A 123 24.37 1.04 3.62
C ARG A 123 24.66 1.32 5.10
N ILE A 124 24.10 0.53 5.99
CA ILE A 124 24.32 0.61 7.43
C ILE A 124 24.95 -0.71 7.89
N ASP A 125 26.06 -0.63 8.61
CA ASP A 125 26.73 -1.82 9.17
C ASP A 125 26.21 -2.21 10.56
N SER A 126 26.73 -3.29 11.13
CA SER A 126 26.32 -3.80 12.45
C SER A 126 26.61 -2.82 13.59
N THR A 127 27.56 -1.90 13.41
CA THR A 127 27.94 -0.84 14.37
C THR A 127 27.12 0.43 14.22
N LEU A 128 26.10 0.42 13.35
CA LEU A 128 25.22 1.56 13.03
C LEU A 128 25.91 2.69 12.26
N GLN A 129 27.04 2.42 11.62
CA GLN A 129 27.71 3.40 10.78
C GLN A 129 27.13 3.38 9.35
N ALA A 130 26.69 4.54 8.85
CA ALA A 130 26.19 4.69 7.50
C ALA A 130 27.31 5.00 6.49
N SER A 131 27.21 4.41 5.29
CA SER A 131 28.06 4.69 4.13
C SER A 131 27.18 4.99 2.91
N PRO A 132 27.38 6.11 2.19
CA PRO A 132 26.54 6.47 1.05
C PRO A 132 26.72 5.49 -0.11
N ILE A 133 25.63 5.14 -0.80
CA ILE A 133 25.62 4.32 -2.01
C ILE A 133 25.23 5.14 -3.24
N GLY A 134 24.30 6.10 -3.09
CA GLY A 134 23.89 6.97 -4.20
C GLY A 134 22.85 8.01 -3.80
N THR A 135 22.66 8.98 -4.69
CA THR A 135 21.68 10.08 -4.57
C THR A 135 20.75 10.05 -5.78
N TYR A 136 19.47 10.34 -5.56
CA TYR A 136 18.42 10.31 -6.56
C TYR A 136 17.58 11.58 -6.45
N PHE A 137 17.17 12.09 -7.61
CA PHE A 137 16.30 13.25 -7.70
C PHE A 137 14.98 13.01 -6.96
N GLY A 138 14.59 13.99 -6.16
CA GLY A 138 13.30 14.01 -5.50
C GLY A 138 13.17 13.01 -4.34
N ASP A 139 12.13 13.22 -3.54
CA ASP A 139 11.77 12.44 -2.36
C ASP A 139 10.86 11.25 -2.66
N MET A 140 10.41 11.16 -3.91
CA MET A 140 9.64 10.05 -4.49
C MET A 140 10.53 8.88 -4.95
N SER A 141 11.85 9.03 -4.80
CA SER A 141 12.85 7.98 -5.03
C SER A 141 13.09 7.22 -3.72
N MET A 142 13.32 5.90 -3.80
CA MET A 142 13.50 5.08 -2.61
C MET A 142 14.19 3.74 -2.91
N VAL A 143 14.87 3.20 -1.91
CA VAL A 143 15.22 1.77 -1.93
C VAL A 143 13.91 0.97 -1.91
N ASN A 144 13.81 -0.01 -2.80
CA ASN A 144 12.57 -0.74 -3.01
C ASN A 144 12.66 -2.20 -2.54
N ALA A 145 13.85 -2.81 -2.61
CA ALA A 145 14.10 -4.16 -2.10
C ALA A 145 15.59 -4.42 -1.82
N LEU A 146 15.88 -5.40 -0.97
CA LEU A 146 17.23 -5.93 -0.67
C LEU A 146 17.22 -7.46 -0.87
N SER A 147 18.21 -8.02 -1.57
CA SER A 147 18.33 -9.46 -1.78
C SER A 147 18.63 -10.19 -0.48
N ALA A 148 18.13 -11.43 -0.34
CA ALA A 148 18.23 -12.19 0.90
C ALA A 148 19.68 -12.40 1.40
N ASP A 149 20.65 -12.50 0.49
CA ASP A 149 22.08 -12.57 0.80
C ASP A 149 22.71 -11.22 1.19
N GLY A 150 21.97 -10.11 1.07
CA GLY A 150 22.41 -8.77 1.36
C GLY A 150 23.35 -8.18 0.31
N ARG A 151 23.43 -8.73 -0.91
CA ARG A 151 24.38 -8.28 -1.93
C ARG A 151 23.83 -7.20 -2.87
N TYR A 152 22.55 -7.28 -3.21
CA TYR A 152 21.92 -6.42 -4.20
C TYR A 152 20.75 -5.66 -3.59
N MET A 153 20.63 -4.39 -3.95
CA MET A 153 19.43 -3.60 -3.66
C MET A 153 18.78 -3.14 -4.96
N SER A 154 17.46 -3.04 -4.97
CA SER A 154 16.74 -2.35 -6.04
C SER A 154 16.36 -0.96 -5.57
N VAL A 155 16.43 0.02 -6.47
CA VAL A 155 16.02 1.40 -6.23
C VAL A 155 15.00 1.78 -7.28
N VAL A 156 13.85 2.25 -6.81
CA VAL A 156 12.89 2.96 -7.66
C VAL A 156 13.22 4.44 -7.58
N TYR A 157 13.35 5.07 -8.73
CA TYR A 157 13.65 6.50 -8.77
C TYR A 157 12.85 7.19 -9.86
N VAL A 158 12.73 8.50 -9.68
CA VAL A 158 12.11 9.41 -10.64
C VAL A 158 13.14 10.38 -11.17
N THR A 159 12.77 11.09 -12.22
CA THR A 159 13.59 12.13 -12.83
C THR A 159 12.80 13.44 -12.86
N GLU A 160 13.52 14.55 -12.94
CA GLU A 160 12.95 15.91 -12.94
C GLU A 160 11.93 16.12 -14.06
N ASP A 161 12.09 15.44 -15.22
CA ASP A 161 11.17 15.58 -16.35
C ASP A 161 9.80 14.93 -16.13
N ASP A 162 9.73 13.87 -15.31
CA ASP A 162 8.49 13.16 -15.06
C ASP A 162 8.53 12.33 -13.77
N VAL A 163 7.98 12.91 -12.70
CA VAL A 163 7.85 12.24 -11.40
C VAL A 163 6.90 11.02 -11.43
N PHE A 164 6.09 10.83 -12.47
CA PHE A 164 5.25 9.64 -12.63
C PHE A 164 5.94 8.52 -13.39
N ARG A 165 7.05 8.79 -14.09
CA ARG A 165 7.87 7.76 -14.74
C ARG A 165 8.79 7.12 -13.73
N LYS A 166 8.44 5.91 -13.29
CA LYS A 166 9.19 5.14 -12.30
C LYS A 166 10.26 4.28 -12.97
N HIS A 167 11.51 4.66 -12.79
CA HIS A 167 12.67 3.87 -13.17
C HIS A 167 12.99 2.85 -12.08
N LEU A 168 13.55 1.70 -12.45
CA LEU A 168 13.96 0.65 -11.50
C LEU A 168 15.33 0.13 -11.88
N HIS A 169 16.32 0.31 -11.00
CA HIS A 169 17.66 -0.25 -11.13
C HIS A 169 17.95 -1.21 -9.99
N VAL A 170 18.85 -2.16 -10.25
CA VAL A 170 19.46 -3.01 -9.24
C VAL A 170 20.93 -2.64 -9.13
N ARG A 171 21.41 -2.45 -7.90
CA ARG A 171 22.80 -2.11 -7.59
C ARG A 171 23.43 -3.14 -6.67
N ASP A 172 24.72 -3.37 -6.84
CA ASP A 172 25.55 -4.04 -5.83
C ASP A 172 25.77 -3.06 -4.67
N ILE A 173 25.45 -3.48 -3.44
CA ILE A 173 25.47 -2.57 -2.27
C ILE A 173 26.88 -2.20 -1.80
N MET A 174 27.89 -2.93 -2.24
CA MET A 174 29.28 -2.71 -1.82
C MET A 174 29.96 -1.72 -2.76
N THR A 175 29.75 -1.87 -4.06
CA THR A 175 30.36 -1.04 -5.10
C THR A 175 29.49 0.14 -5.54
N GLY A 176 28.17 0.06 -5.31
CA GLY A 176 27.18 1.02 -5.82
C GLY A 176 26.91 0.88 -7.32
N HIS A 177 27.56 -0.03 -8.05
CA HIS A 177 27.39 -0.18 -9.49
C HIS A 177 26.00 -0.73 -9.84
N VAL A 178 25.40 -0.19 -10.90
CA VAL A 178 24.16 -0.74 -11.48
C VAL A 178 24.48 -2.06 -12.18
N VAL A 179 23.86 -3.14 -11.74
CA VAL A 179 24.03 -4.49 -12.29
C VAL A 179 22.87 -4.92 -13.19
N HIS A 180 21.70 -4.28 -13.04
CA HIS A 180 20.55 -4.52 -13.89
C HIS A 180 19.63 -3.29 -13.92
N GLN A 181 18.95 -3.07 -15.04
CA GLN A 181 17.99 -1.99 -15.20
C GLN A 181 16.74 -2.51 -15.90
N VAL A 182 15.58 -2.10 -15.39
CA VAL A 182 14.29 -2.41 -16.01
C VAL A 182 13.72 -1.15 -16.67
N ALA A 183 13.07 -1.33 -17.82
CA ALA A 183 12.38 -0.25 -18.53
C ALA A 183 11.41 0.49 -17.60
N ALA A 184 11.36 1.82 -17.69
CA ALA A 184 10.52 2.65 -16.83
C ALA A 184 9.03 2.49 -17.17
N VAL A 185 8.18 2.66 -16.17
CA VAL A 185 6.72 2.62 -16.33
C VAL A 185 6.13 3.88 -15.71
N ARG A 186 5.20 4.53 -16.42
CA ARG A 186 4.41 5.62 -15.84
C ARG A 186 3.26 5.05 -15.03
N GLY A 187 3.05 5.58 -13.82
CA GLY A 187 1.97 5.15 -12.94
C GLY A 187 1.97 5.89 -11.61
N ALA A 188 0.83 5.82 -10.90
CA ALA A 188 0.63 6.44 -9.58
C ALA A 188 1.45 5.77 -8.46
N HIS A 189 1.67 4.47 -8.55
CA HIS A 189 2.25 3.69 -7.45
C HIS A 189 3.77 3.78 -7.41
N SER A 190 4.34 3.57 -6.22
CA SER A 190 5.73 3.12 -6.12
C SER A 190 5.81 1.76 -6.81
N ARG A 191 6.54 1.71 -7.92
CA ARG A 191 6.71 0.50 -8.73
C ARG A 191 7.28 -0.62 -7.86
N ARG A 192 6.46 -1.57 -7.43
CA ARG A 192 6.89 -2.60 -6.47
C ARG A 192 7.92 -3.53 -7.08
N ALA A 193 8.87 -3.95 -6.25
CA ALA A 193 9.79 -5.04 -6.56
C ALA A 193 10.15 -5.80 -5.28
N GLU A 194 10.46 -7.08 -5.40
CA GLU A 194 10.83 -7.95 -4.30
C GLU A 194 11.82 -9.01 -4.79
N PHE A 195 12.96 -9.13 -4.12
CA PHE A 195 13.90 -10.21 -4.41
C PHE A 195 13.37 -11.55 -3.93
N SER A 196 13.83 -12.61 -4.59
CA SER A 196 13.64 -13.97 -4.10
C SER A 196 14.02 -14.05 -2.61
N PRO A 197 13.20 -14.74 -1.80
CA PRO A 197 13.41 -14.88 -0.37
C PRO A 197 14.61 -15.76 -0.01
N VAL A 198 15.22 -16.44 -0.98
CA VAL A 198 16.30 -17.42 -0.80
C VAL A 198 17.66 -16.80 -1.08
N ALA A 199 18.61 -16.99 -0.17
CA ALA A 199 19.96 -16.44 -0.32
C ALA A 199 20.66 -17.01 -1.56
N GLY A 200 21.25 -16.13 -2.38
CA GLY A 200 21.92 -16.50 -3.63
C GLY A 200 20.99 -16.64 -4.85
N ASP A 201 19.67 -16.67 -4.66
CA ASP A 201 18.72 -16.57 -5.76
C ASP A 201 18.58 -15.12 -6.22
N ARG A 202 18.96 -14.87 -7.46
CA ARG A 202 19.11 -13.53 -8.04
C ARG A 202 17.85 -13.06 -8.77
N ARG A 203 16.73 -13.74 -8.58
CA ARG A 203 15.46 -13.34 -9.19
C ARG A 203 14.83 -12.16 -8.46
N LEU A 204 14.35 -11.20 -9.23
CA LEU A 204 13.60 -10.04 -8.79
C LEU A 204 12.19 -10.09 -9.40
N LEU A 205 11.17 -10.17 -8.55
CA LEU A 205 9.79 -9.91 -8.92
C LEU A 205 9.60 -8.39 -9.00
N TYR A 206 8.94 -7.87 -10.03
CA TYR A 206 8.69 -6.44 -10.16
C TYR A 206 7.43 -6.14 -10.97
N GLN A 207 6.84 -4.96 -10.72
CA GLN A 207 5.75 -4.44 -11.50
C GLN A 207 6.22 -3.81 -12.82
N ASP A 208 5.51 -4.08 -13.91
CA ASP A 208 5.76 -3.53 -15.22
C ASP A 208 4.50 -3.28 -16.05
N ARG A 209 4.64 -2.81 -17.29
CA ARG A 209 3.49 -2.60 -18.18
C ARG A 209 3.05 -3.93 -18.79
N ALA A 210 1.78 -4.28 -18.60
CA ALA A 210 1.09 -5.33 -19.32
C ALA A 210 0.72 -4.89 -20.74
N PRO A 211 0.80 -5.76 -21.76
CA PRO A 211 0.43 -5.44 -23.14
C PRO A 211 -0.98 -4.83 -23.27
N GLU A 212 -1.91 -5.29 -22.45
CA GLU A 212 -3.31 -4.85 -22.39
C GLU A 212 -3.51 -3.46 -21.74
N GLY A 213 -2.43 -2.76 -21.36
CA GLY A 213 -2.51 -1.42 -20.77
C GLY A 213 -2.74 -1.41 -19.25
N TRP A 214 -2.46 -2.51 -18.56
CA TRP A 214 -2.57 -2.63 -17.09
C TRP A 214 -1.20 -2.73 -16.43
N LEU A 215 -1.14 -2.59 -15.10
CA LEU A 215 0.08 -2.85 -14.34
C LEU A 215 0.25 -4.36 -14.13
N GLY A 216 1.22 -4.97 -14.80
CA GLY A 216 1.55 -6.39 -14.72
C GLY A 216 2.68 -6.72 -13.75
N LEU A 217 3.06 -8.00 -13.69
CA LEU A 217 4.16 -8.51 -12.88
C LEU A 217 5.11 -9.37 -13.72
N SER A 218 6.41 -9.16 -13.55
CA SER A 218 7.46 -9.97 -14.17
C SER A 218 8.49 -10.41 -13.14
N VAL A 219 9.15 -11.53 -13.41
CA VAL A 219 10.32 -12.01 -12.66
C VAL A 219 11.52 -11.96 -13.59
N VAL A 220 12.57 -11.24 -13.20
CA VAL A 220 13.85 -11.22 -13.93
C VAL A 220 14.95 -11.88 -13.11
N ASP A 221 15.75 -12.74 -13.74
CA ASP A 221 17.05 -13.12 -13.19
C ASP A 221 18.06 -12.01 -13.49
N ILE A 222 18.53 -11.29 -12.47
CA ILE A 222 19.36 -10.10 -12.67
C ILE A 222 20.76 -10.42 -13.21
N ALA A 223 21.18 -11.69 -13.21
CA ALA A 223 22.50 -12.10 -13.70
C ALA A 223 22.48 -12.37 -15.21
N SER A 224 21.45 -13.06 -15.68
CA SER A 224 21.26 -13.41 -17.09
C SER A 224 20.45 -12.37 -17.87
N GLY A 225 19.59 -11.61 -17.19
CA GLY A 225 18.59 -10.72 -17.79
C GLY A 225 17.35 -11.44 -18.32
N GLU A 226 17.26 -12.76 -18.17
CA GLU A 226 16.08 -13.53 -18.57
C GLU A 226 14.87 -13.11 -17.73
N THR A 227 13.77 -12.77 -18.42
CA THR A 227 12.53 -12.29 -17.79
C THR A 227 11.37 -13.20 -18.12
N VAL A 228 10.63 -13.62 -17.10
CA VAL A 228 9.38 -14.37 -17.20
C VAL A 228 8.23 -13.49 -16.75
N ARG A 229 7.23 -13.32 -17.61
CA ARG A 229 5.99 -12.60 -17.28
C ARG A 229 5.06 -13.50 -16.46
N VAL A 230 4.50 -12.97 -15.38
CA VAL A 230 3.38 -13.58 -14.66
C VAL A 230 2.12 -13.29 -15.46
N ALA A 231 1.66 -14.27 -16.24
CA ALA A 231 0.51 -14.12 -17.12
C ALA A 231 -0.41 -15.34 -17.03
N ASP A 232 -1.71 -15.06 -16.89
CA ASP A 232 -2.79 -16.03 -16.94
C ASP A 232 -4.09 -15.27 -17.28
N PRO A 233 -5.04 -15.84 -18.03
CA PRO A 233 -6.33 -15.19 -18.29
C PRO A 233 -7.04 -14.67 -17.03
N ALA A 234 -6.93 -15.36 -15.89
CA ALA A 234 -7.52 -14.93 -14.62
C ALA A 234 -6.89 -13.64 -14.04
N LEU A 235 -5.67 -13.30 -14.47
CA LEU A 235 -4.92 -12.11 -14.04
C LEU A 235 -5.01 -10.95 -15.05
N SER A 236 -5.60 -11.18 -16.22
CA SER A 236 -5.76 -10.16 -17.25
C SER A 236 -6.61 -8.98 -16.77
N HIS A 237 -6.40 -7.78 -17.30
CA HIS A 237 -7.25 -6.61 -17.05
C HIS A 237 -7.41 -6.22 -15.57
N ALA A 238 -6.34 -6.35 -14.79
CA ALA A 238 -6.27 -5.91 -13.42
C ALA A 238 -4.89 -5.33 -13.14
N ASP A 239 -4.80 -4.39 -12.20
CA ASP A 239 -3.50 -3.94 -11.70
C ASP A 239 -2.99 -4.96 -10.69
N LEU A 240 -1.83 -5.54 -10.97
CA LEU A 240 -1.26 -6.66 -10.23
C LEU A 240 -0.18 -6.19 -9.26
N THR A 241 -0.25 -6.69 -8.03
CA THR A 241 0.87 -6.69 -7.07
C THR A 241 1.19 -8.14 -6.70
N GLY A 242 2.40 -8.42 -6.23
CA GLY A 242 2.75 -9.79 -5.86
C GLY A 242 3.89 -9.85 -4.87
N THR A 243 4.00 -11.02 -4.23
CA THR A 243 5.07 -11.35 -3.29
C THR A 243 5.47 -12.81 -3.43
N TRP A 244 6.72 -13.12 -3.09
CA TRP A 244 7.20 -14.49 -3.07
C TRP A 244 6.61 -15.28 -1.92
N LEU A 245 6.21 -16.52 -2.20
CA LEU A 245 5.87 -17.46 -1.15
C LEU A 245 7.13 -18.21 -0.70
N PRO A 246 7.26 -18.53 0.60
CA PRO A 246 8.30 -19.41 1.09
C PRO A 246 8.25 -20.76 0.36
N ALA A 247 9.40 -21.31 0.02
CA ALA A 247 9.52 -22.56 -0.75
C ALA A 247 9.69 -23.81 0.12
N GLY A 248 9.81 -23.65 1.44
CA GLY A 248 10.17 -24.75 2.35
C GLY A 248 11.65 -25.14 2.27
N LEU A 249 11.97 -26.30 2.82
CA LEU A 249 13.30 -26.92 2.79
C LEU A 249 13.22 -28.25 2.02
N ASP A 250 14.29 -28.65 1.35
CA ASP A 250 14.42 -29.98 0.73
C ASP A 250 14.76 -31.06 1.77
N ASP A 251 14.93 -32.31 1.31
CA ASP A 251 15.23 -33.46 2.17
C ASP A 251 16.58 -33.32 2.92
N ASP A 252 17.49 -32.51 2.38
CA ASP A 252 18.80 -32.21 2.98
C ASP A 252 18.73 -30.99 3.93
N GLY A 253 17.57 -30.33 4.01
CA GLY A 253 17.34 -29.16 4.86
C GLY A 253 17.75 -27.83 4.23
N GLU A 254 18.03 -27.81 2.93
CA GLU A 254 18.39 -26.61 2.17
C GLU A 254 17.13 -25.89 1.64
N GLU A 255 17.17 -24.56 1.54
CA GLU A 255 16.02 -23.79 1.04
C GLU A 255 15.73 -24.13 -0.42
N ILE A 256 14.50 -24.56 -0.69
CA ILE A 256 14.06 -24.85 -2.06
C ILE A 256 14.01 -23.54 -2.83
N ARG A 257 14.35 -23.59 -4.12
CA ARG A 257 14.18 -22.44 -5.00
C ARG A 257 12.69 -22.06 -5.10
N PRO A 258 12.29 -20.82 -4.77
CA PRO A 258 10.89 -20.44 -4.73
C PRO A 258 10.30 -20.37 -6.13
N HIS A 259 9.16 -21.00 -6.34
CA HIS A 259 8.48 -21.02 -7.63
C HIS A 259 7.03 -20.52 -7.53
N LYS A 260 6.56 -20.19 -6.31
CA LYS A 260 5.19 -19.73 -6.09
C LYS A 260 5.14 -18.27 -5.65
N LEU A 261 4.13 -17.57 -6.16
CA LEU A 261 3.82 -16.19 -5.85
C LEU A 261 2.40 -16.09 -5.27
N LEU A 262 2.20 -15.18 -4.33
CA LEU A 262 0.88 -14.67 -4.02
C LEU A 262 0.66 -13.40 -4.83
N VAL A 263 -0.28 -13.42 -5.76
CA VAL A 263 -0.62 -12.31 -6.65
C VAL A 263 -1.94 -11.70 -6.19
N THR A 264 -1.97 -10.38 -6.05
CA THR A 264 -3.17 -9.61 -5.76
C THR A 264 -3.55 -8.78 -6.97
N ALA A 265 -4.80 -8.89 -7.40
CA ALA A 265 -5.34 -8.23 -8.57
C ALA A 265 -6.40 -7.21 -8.15
N HIS A 266 -6.21 -5.96 -8.58
CA HIS A 266 -7.12 -4.85 -8.35
C HIS A 266 -7.91 -4.52 -9.61
N ARG A 267 -9.23 -4.53 -9.49
CA ARG A 267 -10.12 -4.15 -10.58
C ARG A 267 -11.36 -3.46 -10.03
N HIS A 268 -11.62 -2.23 -10.46
CA HIS A 268 -12.86 -1.51 -10.15
C HIS A 268 -13.17 -1.45 -8.64
N GLY A 269 -12.15 -1.22 -7.80
CA GLY A 269 -12.29 -1.18 -6.34
C GLY A 269 -12.53 -2.55 -5.68
N ARG A 270 -12.33 -3.65 -6.41
CA ARG A 270 -12.39 -5.02 -5.90
C ARG A 270 -11.01 -5.64 -5.89
N THR A 271 -10.75 -6.44 -4.87
CA THR A 271 -9.48 -7.14 -4.68
C THR A 271 -9.69 -8.65 -4.79
N ALA A 272 -8.90 -9.30 -5.63
CA ALA A 272 -8.84 -10.75 -5.73
C ALA A 272 -7.41 -11.24 -5.51
N VAL A 273 -7.26 -12.44 -4.95
CA VAL A 273 -5.95 -13.01 -4.60
C VAL A 273 -5.79 -14.36 -5.23
N TYR A 274 -4.59 -14.63 -5.72
CA TYR A 274 -4.25 -15.82 -6.47
C TYR A 274 -2.90 -16.40 -6.01
N LEU A 275 -2.81 -17.72 -6.02
CA LEU A 275 -1.55 -18.43 -6.04
C LEU A 275 -1.14 -18.60 -7.50
N HIS A 276 0.08 -18.18 -7.84
CA HIS A 276 0.65 -18.39 -9.16
C HIS A 276 1.91 -19.23 -9.05
N ASP A 277 2.00 -20.29 -9.86
CA ASP A 277 3.16 -21.14 -9.98
C ASP A 277 3.95 -20.78 -11.24
N LEU A 278 5.20 -20.36 -11.07
CA LEU A 278 6.08 -19.91 -12.15
C LEU A 278 6.56 -21.06 -13.04
N GLU A 279 6.65 -22.28 -12.51
CA GLU A 279 7.13 -23.45 -13.23
C GLU A 279 5.99 -24.08 -14.03
N GLU A 280 4.84 -24.29 -13.38
CA GLU A 280 3.64 -24.81 -14.03
C GLU A 280 2.93 -23.77 -14.91
N ARG A 281 3.20 -22.47 -14.68
CA ARG A 281 2.48 -21.34 -15.26
C ARG A 281 0.98 -21.43 -15.02
N SER A 282 0.61 -21.84 -13.81
CA SER A 282 -0.76 -22.06 -13.40
C SER A 282 -1.17 -21.03 -12.36
N THR A 283 -2.41 -20.53 -12.48
CA THR A 283 -2.99 -19.59 -11.52
C THR A 283 -4.22 -20.19 -10.86
N ARG A 284 -4.31 -20.10 -9.54
CA ARG A 284 -5.48 -20.51 -8.76
C ARG A 284 -5.92 -19.41 -7.81
N GLN A 285 -7.21 -19.08 -7.85
CA GLN A 285 -7.79 -18.12 -6.91
C GLN A 285 -7.77 -18.68 -5.48
N VAL A 286 -7.37 -17.84 -4.52
CA VAL A 286 -7.45 -18.14 -3.09
C VAL A 286 -8.89 -17.88 -2.61
N PRO A 287 -9.61 -18.90 -2.11
CA PRO A 287 -10.99 -18.74 -1.67
C PRO A 287 -11.04 -18.12 -0.27
N LEU A 288 -10.90 -16.79 -0.21
CA LEU A 288 -11.09 -16.05 1.03
C LEU A 288 -12.55 -16.19 1.52
N PRO A 289 -12.79 -16.17 2.85
CA PRO A 289 -14.16 -16.20 3.38
C PRO A 289 -15.01 -15.04 2.86
N ASP A 290 -16.33 -15.25 2.77
CA ASP A 290 -17.28 -14.32 2.17
C ASP A 290 -17.17 -12.89 2.72
N GLY A 291 -16.95 -11.94 1.81
CA GLY A 291 -16.85 -10.52 2.13
C GLY A 291 -15.53 -10.13 2.81
N LEU A 292 -14.47 -10.92 2.61
CA LEU A 292 -13.09 -10.55 2.90
C LEU A 292 -12.28 -10.45 1.59
N GLY A 293 -11.51 -9.38 1.48
CA GLY A 293 -10.38 -9.25 0.57
C GLY A 293 -9.06 -9.26 1.36
N VAL A 294 -7.94 -9.45 0.67
CA VAL A 294 -6.65 -9.10 1.27
C VAL A 294 -6.54 -7.60 1.27
N GLU A 295 -6.14 -7.04 2.41
CA GLU A 295 -5.77 -5.64 2.45
C GLU A 295 -4.50 -5.49 1.62
N SER A 296 -4.57 -4.78 0.51
CA SER A 296 -3.41 -4.47 -0.33
C SER A 296 -2.98 -3.03 -0.04
N GLY A 297 -2.63 -2.75 1.20
CA GLY A 297 -2.22 -1.41 1.59
C GLY A 297 -0.94 -1.00 0.85
N GLN A 298 -1.01 0.01 0.00
CA GLN A 298 -0.19 1.18 0.32
C GLN A 298 -0.87 1.81 1.52
N VAL A 299 -0.31 1.65 2.73
CA VAL A 299 -0.62 2.63 3.77
C VAL A 299 0.13 3.89 3.33
N PRO A 300 -0.54 5.04 3.15
CA PRO A 300 0.15 6.31 2.91
C PRO A 300 1.29 6.48 3.90
N GLY A 301 2.50 6.77 3.43
CA GLY A 301 3.69 6.87 4.27
C GLY A 301 4.30 5.54 4.73
N THR A 302 3.94 4.37 4.17
CA THR A 302 4.69 3.11 4.39
C THR A 302 5.49 2.69 3.16
N PRO A 303 6.82 2.55 3.28
CA PRO A 303 7.70 2.37 2.14
C PRO A 303 8.40 1.01 2.09
N ALA A 304 8.31 0.22 3.15
CA ALA A 304 8.58 -1.20 3.05
C ALA A 304 7.35 -1.85 2.41
N PRO A 305 7.50 -2.96 1.66
CA PRO A 305 6.38 -3.82 1.41
C PRO A 305 5.81 -4.21 2.78
N THR A 306 4.69 -3.60 3.16
CA THR A 306 3.74 -4.26 4.03
C THR A 306 3.21 -5.42 3.19
N THR A 307 4.03 -6.46 3.07
CA THR A 307 3.50 -7.75 2.74
C THR A 307 2.53 -8.00 3.88
N ASN A 308 1.23 -7.94 3.58
CA ASN A 308 0.18 -8.40 4.47
C ASN A 308 0.24 -9.94 4.57
N LEU A 309 1.46 -10.48 4.59
CA LEU A 309 1.85 -11.85 4.49
C LEU A 309 3.04 -12.06 5.44
N CYS A 310 2.90 -12.99 6.36
CA CYS A 310 3.98 -13.42 7.22
C CYS A 310 4.16 -14.94 7.09
N ALA A 311 5.39 -15.39 6.83
CA ALA A 311 5.70 -16.81 6.77
C ALA A 311 5.62 -17.44 8.17
N LEU A 312 4.84 -18.52 8.32
CA LEU A 312 4.76 -19.29 9.55
C LEU A 312 5.69 -20.52 9.54
N GLY A 313 6.26 -20.87 8.39
CA GLY A 313 6.92 -22.17 8.16
C GLY A 313 5.93 -23.21 7.61
N ASP A 314 6.42 -24.39 7.22
CA ASP A 314 5.63 -25.54 6.75
C ASP A 314 4.56 -25.19 5.70
N ASP A 315 4.94 -24.49 4.62
CA ASP A 315 4.03 -24.05 3.55
C ASP A 315 2.83 -23.23 4.04
N ARG A 316 2.96 -22.54 5.17
CA ARG A 316 1.89 -21.70 5.73
C ARG A 316 2.29 -20.25 5.87
N VAL A 317 1.34 -19.38 5.55
CA VAL A 317 1.49 -17.93 5.68
C VAL A 317 0.28 -17.34 6.41
N LEU A 318 0.48 -16.30 7.21
CA LEU A 318 -0.59 -15.43 7.72
C LEU A 318 -0.88 -14.34 6.70
N LEU A 319 -2.14 -14.15 6.33
CA LEU A 319 -2.59 -13.08 5.45
C LEU A 319 -3.44 -12.07 6.22
N ALA A 320 -3.13 -10.78 6.09
CA ALA A 320 -4.00 -9.72 6.61
C ALA A 320 -5.18 -9.52 5.64
N VAL A 321 -6.39 -9.61 6.19
CA VAL A 321 -7.64 -9.55 5.45
C VAL A 321 -8.58 -8.54 6.08
N SER A 322 -9.37 -7.88 5.25
CA SER A 322 -10.34 -6.88 5.64
C SER A 322 -11.51 -6.94 4.66
N GLY A 323 -12.65 -6.39 5.06
CA GLY A 323 -13.82 -6.35 4.19
C GLY A 323 -14.76 -5.22 4.58
N PRO A 324 -15.71 -4.81 3.72
CA PRO A 324 -16.61 -3.72 4.06
C PRO A 324 -17.41 -4.02 5.35
N ARG A 325 -17.60 -5.30 5.68
CA ARG A 325 -18.30 -5.77 6.90
C ARG A 325 -17.39 -6.29 8.01
N HIS A 326 -16.08 -6.37 7.77
CA HIS A 326 -15.14 -7.05 8.65
C HIS A 326 -13.94 -6.17 8.93
N ARG A 327 -13.73 -5.82 10.20
CA ARG A 327 -12.47 -5.17 10.61
C ARG A 327 -11.29 -6.05 10.24
N ARG A 328 -10.16 -5.39 9.97
CA ARG A 328 -8.88 -6.06 9.68
C ARG A 328 -8.61 -7.17 10.69
N GLY A 329 -8.18 -8.31 10.18
CA GLY A 329 -7.69 -9.43 10.96
C GLY A 329 -6.80 -10.32 10.10
N PHE A 330 -6.49 -11.51 10.59
CA PHE A 330 -5.61 -12.45 9.90
C PHE A 330 -6.29 -13.80 9.62
N VAL A 331 -5.89 -14.40 8.51
CA VAL A 331 -6.21 -15.80 8.15
C VAL A 331 -4.91 -16.55 7.87
N THR A 332 -4.91 -17.87 8.01
CA THR A 332 -3.80 -18.69 7.53
C THR A 332 -4.07 -19.15 6.12
N LEU A 333 -3.04 -19.26 5.28
CA LEU A 333 -3.08 -19.85 3.96
C LEU A 333 -2.03 -20.95 3.88
N ASP A 334 -2.48 -22.16 3.54
CA ASP A 334 -1.61 -23.26 3.11
C ASP A 334 -1.28 -23.07 1.63
N THR A 335 -0.01 -22.77 1.33
CA THR A 335 0.49 -22.40 0.00
C THR A 335 0.57 -23.58 -0.96
N ARG A 336 0.53 -24.81 -0.44
CA ARG A 336 0.52 -26.05 -1.24
C ARG A 336 -0.87 -26.37 -1.76
N THR A 337 -1.88 -26.25 -0.89
CA THR A 337 -3.27 -26.63 -1.20
C THR A 337 -4.15 -25.46 -1.58
N GLY A 338 -3.74 -24.22 -1.25
CA GLY A 338 -4.55 -23.02 -1.36
C GLY A 338 -5.66 -22.92 -0.31
N THR A 339 -5.60 -23.74 0.75
CA THR A 339 -6.65 -23.78 1.77
C THR A 339 -6.48 -22.63 2.76
N VAL A 340 -7.57 -21.89 2.99
CA VAL A 340 -7.61 -20.81 3.98
C VAL A 340 -8.14 -21.35 5.30
N GLY A 341 -7.36 -21.17 6.37
CA GLY A 341 -7.73 -21.52 7.73
C GLY A 341 -8.12 -20.30 8.56
N THR A 342 -8.70 -20.54 9.74
CA THR A 342 -8.89 -19.46 10.72
C THR A 342 -7.53 -19.01 11.23
N GLY A 343 -7.21 -17.72 11.11
CA GLY A 343 -6.00 -17.15 11.69
C GLY A 343 -5.97 -17.30 13.21
N ALA A 344 -4.89 -16.81 13.82
CA ALA A 344 -4.69 -16.95 15.24
C ALA A 344 -5.87 -16.39 16.07
N PRO A 345 -6.31 -17.06 17.15
CA PRO A 345 -7.54 -16.74 17.88
C PRO A 345 -7.68 -15.28 18.31
N TRP A 346 -6.57 -14.61 18.58
CA TRP A 346 -6.53 -13.26 19.11
C TRP A 346 -6.82 -12.14 18.11
N GLN A 347 -6.73 -12.38 16.79
CA GLN A 347 -6.91 -11.32 15.76
C GLN A 347 -7.62 -11.84 14.51
N ARG A 348 -8.76 -12.50 14.69
CA ARG A 348 -9.62 -12.91 13.58
C ARG A 348 -10.35 -11.69 12.98
N PRO A 349 -10.59 -11.67 11.65
CA PRO A 349 -11.42 -10.65 11.05
C PRO A 349 -12.79 -10.66 11.72
N THR A 350 -13.16 -9.53 12.32
CA THR A 350 -14.36 -9.44 13.15
C THR A 350 -15.47 -8.75 12.39
N LYS A 351 -16.60 -9.45 12.23
CA LYS A 351 -17.78 -8.87 11.61
C LYS A 351 -18.32 -7.75 12.49
N VAL A 352 -18.51 -6.57 11.91
CA VAL A 352 -19.03 -5.42 12.66
C VAL A 352 -20.53 -5.58 12.84
N SER A 353 -21.00 -5.44 14.09
CA SER A 353 -22.44 -5.37 14.37
C SER A 353 -23.01 -4.15 13.68
N GLY A 354 -24.15 -4.29 13.02
CA GLY A 354 -24.70 -3.17 12.27
C GLY A 354 -24.06 -2.97 10.89
N ALA A 355 -23.11 -3.82 10.45
CA ALA A 355 -22.38 -3.62 9.20
C ALA A 355 -23.28 -3.31 8.00
N VAL A 356 -22.83 -2.35 7.21
CA VAL A 356 -23.47 -1.88 5.98
C VAL A 356 -23.15 -2.82 4.83
N GLU A 357 -24.10 -3.01 3.93
CA GLU A 357 -23.83 -3.64 2.65
C GLU A 357 -23.35 -2.59 1.65
N ARG A 358 -22.13 -2.80 1.15
CA ARG A 358 -21.56 -1.98 0.09
C ARG A 358 -21.86 -2.60 -1.27
N ARG A 359 -22.52 -1.84 -2.14
CA ARG A 359 -22.74 -2.20 -3.54
C ARG A 359 -21.68 -1.53 -4.41
N TYR A 360 -21.29 -2.20 -5.49
CA TYR A 360 -20.33 -1.70 -6.47
C TYR A 360 -21.01 -1.53 -7.81
N GLY A 361 -20.66 -0.48 -8.54
CA GLY A 361 -21.28 -0.16 -9.81
C GLY A 361 -20.32 0.53 -10.77
N LEU A 362 -20.81 0.71 -11.99
CA LEU A 362 -20.12 1.37 -13.08
C LEU A 362 -21.06 2.43 -13.65
N ALA A 363 -20.74 3.71 -13.41
CA ALA A 363 -21.48 4.82 -13.99
C ALA A 363 -20.90 5.20 -15.36
N PRO A 364 -21.68 5.79 -16.27
CA PRO A 364 -21.15 6.36 -17.50
C PRO A 364 -20.14 7.48 -17.18
N ALA A 365 -19.08 7.65 -17.98
CA ALA A 365 -18.24 8.85 -17.90
C ALA A 365 -18.77 9.90 -18.90
N GLY A 366 -19.26 11.04 -18.40
CA GLY A 366 -19.63 12.18 -19.25
C GLY A 366 -20.82 11.98 -20.21
N GLY A 367 -21.65 10.95 -20.03
CA GLY A 367 -22.84 10.66 -20.85
C GLY A 367 -22.99 9.18 -21.25
N ASP A 368 -24.15 8.79 -21.79
CA ASP A 368 -24.56 7.39 -22.08
C ASP A 368 -24.07 6.82 -23.43
N ASP A 369 -23.08 7.42 -24.07
CA ASP A 369 -22.59 6.95 -25.37
C ASP A 369 -21.95 5.55 -25.27
N ALA A 370 -22.35 4.67 -26.18
CA ALA A 370 -21.83 3.31 -26.26
C ALA A 370 -20.33 3.32 -26.60
N GLY A 371 -19.48 3.11 -25.58
CA GLY A 371 -18.02 3.09 -25.71
C GLY A 371 -17.30 4.07 -24.77
N SER A 372 -18.02 4.97 -24.10
CA SER A 372 -17.45 5.81 -23.04
C SER A 372 -16.89 4.94 -21.91
N PRO A 373 -15.73 5.29 -21.35
CA PRO A 373 -15.20 4.58 -20.19
C PRO A 373 -16.20 4.66 -19.04
N ARG A 374 -16.14 3.67 -18.16
CA ARG A 374 -17.07 3.55 -17.03
C ARG A 374 -16.36 3.94 -15.75
N VAL A 375 -16.99 4.80 -14.95
CA VAL A 375 -16.48 5.24 -13.65
C VAL A 375 -16.85 4.21 -12.59
N PRO A 376 -15.89 3.49 -11.97
CA PRO A 376 -16.19 2.61 -10.88
C PRO A 376 -16.56 3.39 -9.62
N TYR A 377 -17.63 2.96 -8.97
CA TYR A 377 -18.04 3.52 -7.69
C TYR A 377 -18.48 2.41 -6.74
N SER A 378 -18.55 2.78 -5.46
CA SER A 378 -19.26 2.00 -4.46
C SER A 378 -20.22 2.88 -3.67
N VAL A 379 -21.33 2.28 -3.25
CA VAL A 379 -22.37 2.93 -2.44
C VAL A 379 -22.73 2.05 -1.26
N SER A 380 -22.72 2.66 -0.07
CA SER A 380 -23.12 2.04 1.20
C SER A 380 -24.35 2.76 1.70
N GLU A 381 -25.45 2.03 1.88
CA GLU A 381 -26.76 2.60 2.22
C GLU A 381 -27.09 2.41 3.71
N PRO A 382 -27.74 3.38 4.36
CA PRO A 382 -28.25 3.22 5.72
C PRO A 382 -29.19 2.02 5.86
N LYS A 383 -29.34 1.53 7.08
CA LYS A 383 -30.32 0.49 7.38
C LYS A 383 -31.72 1.07 7.47
N GLY A 384 -32.69 0.36 6.88
CA GLY A 384 -34.10 0.71 6.93
C GLY A 384 -34.67 1.03 5.56
N PRO A 385 -35.94 1.47 5.50
CA PRO A 385 -36.57 1.84 4.25
C PRO A 385 -35.93 3.10 3.69
N ARG A 386 -35.56 3.07 2.41
CA ARG A 386 -35.06 4.25 1.69
C ARG A 386 -36.16 5.32 1.64
N PRO A 387 -35.85 6.60 1.93
CA PRO A 387 -36.80 7.69 1.74
C PRO A 387 -37.23 7.80 0.27
N GLN A 388 -38.42 8.35 0.03
CA GLN A 388 -38.96 8.49 -1.32
C GLN A 388 -38.05 9.35 -2.24
N ALA A 389 -37.39 10.36 -1.69
CA ALA A 389 -36.47 11.23 -2.42
C ALA A 389 -35.08 10.59 -2.64
N GLY A 390 -34.81 9.42 -2.06
CA GLY A 390 -33.47 8.84 -1.97
C GLY A 390 -32.80 9.14 -0.62
N TRP A 391 -31.59 8.63 -0.41
CA TRP A 391 -30.82 8.89 0.80
C TRP A 391 -30.11 10.25 0.74
N PRO A 392 -30.10 11.07 1.81
CA PRO A 392 -29.08 12.12 1.93
C PRO A 392 -27.69 11.46 1.90
N THR A 393 -26.73 12.07 1.22
CA THR A 393 -25.52 11.34 0.79
C THR A 393 -24.23 12.11 1.02
N ALA A 394 -23.21 11.41 1.53
CA ALA A 394 -21.83 11.89 1.60
C ALA A 394 -20.97 11.23 0.50
N PHE A 395 -20.37 12.04 -0.36
CA PHE A 395 -19.36 11.62 -1.33
C PHE A 395 -17.98 11.73 -0.68
N LEU A 396 -17.30 10.59 -0.50
CA LEU A 396 -15.96 10.53 0.07
C LEU A 396 -14.94 10.35 -1.06
N VAL A 397 -14.08 11.34 -1.23
CA VAL A 397 -13.07 11.42 -2.29
C VAL A 397 -11.73 11.00 -1.71
N HIS A 398 -11.13 9.95 -2.30
CA HIS A 398 -9.84 9.41 -1.85
C HIS A 398 -8.67 10.34 -2.21
N ASP A 399 -7.52 10.09 -1.59
CA ASP A 399 -6.29 10.85 -1.85
C ASP A 399 -5.56 10.38 -3.12
N GLY A 400 -4.81 11.30 -3.71
CA GLY A 400 -3.95 11.15 -4.87
C GLY A 400 -4.57 10.40 -6.06
N PHE A 401 -3.71 9.69 -6.77
CA PHE A 401 -4.08 8.77 -7.85
C PHE A 401 -4.28 7.33 -7.31
N THR A 402 -4.60 7.19 -6.02
CA THR A 402 -4.91 5.89 -5.41
C THR A 402 -6.31 5.42 -5.82
N HIS A 403 -6.87 4.42 -5.15
CA HIS A 403 -8.26 4.03 -5.34
C HIS A 403 -8.86 3.47 -4.05
N ASP A 404 -10.17 3.57 -3.93
CA ASP A 404 -10.93 2.90 -2.88
C ASP A 404 -11.16 1.42 -3.23
N THR A 405 -10.85 0.56 -2.27
CA THR A 405 -10.99 -0.90 -2.34
C THR A 405 -12.08 -1.43 -1.42
N ASP A 406 -12.33 -2.73 -1.49
CA ASP A 406 -13.27 -3.49 -0.68
C ASP A 406 -12.80 -3.74 0.76
N VAL A 407 -12.13 -2.77 1.38
CA VAL A 407 -11.69 -2.83 2.79
C VAL A 407 -12.69 -2.17 3.75
N PHE A 408 -12.58 -2.53 5.03
CA PHE A 408 -13.30 -1.86 6.11
C PHE A 408 -12.93 -0.38 6.21
N ARG A 409 -13.93 0.48 6.41
CA ARG A 409 -13.76 1.93 6.52
C ARG A 409 -14.65 2.45 7.66
N ALA A 410 -14.05 3.01 8.71
CA ALA A 410 -14.78 3.40 9.91
C ALA A 410 -15.69 4.63 9.67
N ASP A 411 -15.23 5.58 8.87
CA ASP A 411 -15.98 6.75 8.41
C ASP A 411 -17.29 6.36 7.70
N GLU A 412 -17.23 5.35 6.84
CA GLU A 412 -18.39 4.81 6.12
C GLU A 412 -19.44 4.22 7.07
N HIS A 413 -19.02 3.43 8.06
CA HIS A 413 -19.93 2.85 9.06
C HIS A 413 -20.54 3.93 9.97
N GLN A 414 -19.78 4.97 10.31
CA GLN A 414 -20.29 6.07 11.12
C GLN A 414 -21.34 6.87 10.35
N LEU A 415 -21.02 7.33 9.14
CA LEU A 415 -21.93 8.19 8.35
C LEU A 415 -23.24 7.47 7.98
N THR A 416 -23.16 6.17 7.67
CA THR A 416 -24.35 5.35 7.40
C THR A 416 -25.18 5.07 8.64
N ALA A 417 -24.57 4.94 9.82
CA ALA A 417 -25.29 4.88 11.08
C ALA A 417 -26.01 6.20 11.40
N ASP A 418 -25.44 7.32 10.96
CA ASP A 418 -26.04 8.66 11.07
C ASP A 418 -27.11 8.95 10.00
N GLY A 419 -27.42 7.96 9.14
CA GLY A 419 -28.50 8.04 8.15
C GLY A 419 -28.09 8.58 6.79
N LEU A 420 -26.79 8.73 6.51
CA LEU A 420 -26.27 9.15 5.20
C LEU A 420 -25.86 7.95 4.35
N ALA A 421 -26.28 7.89 3.08
CA ALA A 421 -25.58 7.03 2.14
C ALA A 421 -24.15 7.53 1.92
N VAL A 422 -23.22 6.61 1.69
CA VAL A 422 -21.81 6.93 1.45
C VAL A 422 -21.44 6.46 0.07
N VAL A 423 -20.97 7.39 -0.76
CA VAL A 423 -20.53 7.11 -2.14
C VAL A 423 -19.03 7.36 -2.24
N ARG A 424 -18.32 6.39 -2.82
CA ARG A 424 -16.88 6.47 -3.11
C ARG A 424 -16.68 6.25 -4.61
N VAL A 425 -15.93 7.14 -5.24
CA VAL A 425 -15.74 7.16 -6.69
C VAL A 425 -14.27 6.95 -7.00
N ASN A 426 -13.95 5.92 -7.78
CA ASN A 426 -12.62 5.73 -8.35
C ASN A 426 -12.57 6.48 -9.68
N TYR A 427 -12.33 7.78 -9.58
CA TYR A 427 -12.37 8.73 -10.69
C TYR A 427 -11.23 8.55 -11.70
N THR A 428 -11.30 9.24 -12.84
CA THR A 428 -10.25 9.23 -13.88
C THR A 428 -8.92 9.68 -13.29
N GLY A 429 -7.91 8.80 -13.34
CA GLY A 429 -6.63 8.98 -12.65
C GLY A 429 -6.39 7.96 -11.53
N SER A 430 -7.45 7.38 -10.96
CA SER A 430 -7.34 6.36 -9.92
C SER A 430 -6.67 5.07 -10.44
N THR A 431 -6.16 4.28 -9.51
CA THR A 431 -5.54 2.99 -9.81
C THR A 431 -6.54 1.84 -9.80
N GLY A 432 -6.20 0.68 -10.36
CA GLY A 432 -7.11 -0.45 -10.50
C GLY A 432 -8.08 -0.33 -11.69
N GLN A 433 -7.78 0.56 -12.64
CA GLN A 433 -8.51 0.77 -13.90
C GLN A 433 -7.58 0.77 -15.14
N GLY A 434 -6.30 0.44 -14.95
CA GLY A 434 -5.29 0.42 -16.01
C GLY A 434 -4.56 1.76 -16.19
N LEU A 435 -3.43 1.69 -16.90
CA LEU A 435 -2.50 2.79 -17.07
C LEU A 435 -3.05 3.92 -17.95
N ASP A 436 -3.94 3.61 -18.89
CA ASP A 436 -4.55 4.62 -19.76
C ASP A 436 -5.57 5.48 -18.98
N TRP A 437 -6.29 4.88 -18.03
CA TRP A 437 -7.17 5.61 -17.10
C TRP A 437 -6.38 6.54 -16.17
N PHE A 438 -5.26 6.03 -15.63
CA PHE A 438 -4.32 6.84 -14.85
C PHE A 438 -3.79 8.03 -15.66
N GLU A 439 -3.31 7.79 -16.89
CA GLU A 439 -2.71 8.81 -17.74
C GLU A 439 -3.73 9.88 -18.17
N ALA A 440 -4.98 9.50 -18.44
CA ALA A 440 -6.06 10.45 -18.71
C ALA A 440 -6.31 11.38 -17.51
N GLY A 441 -6.26 10.86 -16.29
CA GLY A 441 -6.42 11.65 -15.08
C GLY A 441 -5.27 12.61 -14.86
N ARG A 442 -4.03 12.16 -15.11
CA ARG A 442 -2.84 13.01 -15.03
C ARG A 442 -2.90 14.22 -15.97
N GLN A 443 -3.48 14.05 -17.16
CA GLN A 443 -3.63 15.14 -18.15
C GLN A 443 -4.76 16.11 -17.79
N ASN A 444 -5.72 15.70 -16.96
CA ASN A 444 -6.84 16.54 -16.54
C ASN A 444 -7.22 16.30 -15.06
N PRO A 445 -6.32 16.64 -14.11
CA PRO A 445 -6.36 16.11 -12.75
C PRO A 445 -7.50 16.68 -11.90
N VAL A 446 -8.12 17.79 -12.31
CA VAL A 446 -9.27 18.37 -11.60
C VAL A 446 -10.57 18.18 -12.38
N LYS A 447 -10.65 18.64 -13.64
CA LYS A 447 -11.94 18.62 -14.37
C LYS A 447 -12.41 17.20 -14.68
N GLY A 448 -11.48 16.28 -14.96
CA GLY A 448 -11.82 14.86 -15.20
C GLY A 448 -12.49 14.24 -13.97
N PRO A 449 -11.81 14.21 -12.81
CA PRO A 449 -12.41 13.69 -11.59
C PRO A 449 -13.72 14.35 -11.16
N LEU A 450 -13.85 15.67 -11.30
CA LEU A 450 -15.11 16.36 -10.99
C LEU A 450 -16.26 15.98 -11.92
N ALA A 451 -15.98 15.71 -13.20
CA ALA A 451 -16.98 15.23 -14.14
C ALA A 451 -17.43 13.80 -13.81
N ASP A 452 -16.49 12.94 -13.41
CA ASP A 452 -16.79 11.57 -13.01
C ASP A 452 -17.62 11.50 -11.72
N ILE A 453 -17.27 12.30 -10.71
CA ILE A 453 -18.01 12.39 -9.46
C ILE A 453 -19.44 12.89 -9.72
N ALA A 454 -19.59 13.94 -10.53
CA ALA A 454 -20.91 14.45 -10.94
C ALA A 454 -21.72 13.39 -11.70
N SER A 455 -21.09 12.64 -12.61
CA SER A 455 -21.76 11.58 -13.35
C SER A 455 -22.24 10.43 -12.46
N VAL A 456 -21.45 10.04 -11.45
CA VAL A 456 -21.89 9.05 -10.46
C VAL A 456 -23.05 9.58 -9.62
N GLN A 457 -23.02 10.86 -9.24
CA GLN A 457 -24.12 11.51 -8.53
C GLN A 457 -25.42 11.47 -9.35
N ASP A 458 -25.38 11.92 -10.60
CA ASP A 458 -26.53 11.93 -11.50
C ASP A 458 -27.07 10.50 -11.72
N HIS A 459 -26.18 9.54 -11.98
CA HIS A 459 -26.53 8.13 -12.16
C HIS A 459 -27.24 7.52 -10.95
N LEU A 460 -26.78 7.83 -9.73
CA LEU A 460 -27.40 7.33 -8.50
C LEU A 460 -28.72 8.06 -8.17
N ALA A 461 -28.84 9.33 -8.52
CA ALA A 461 -30.07 10.10 -8.37
C ALA A 461 -31.17 9.57 -9.32
N ASP A 462 -30.82 9.29 -10.58
CA ASP A 462 -31.73 8.72 -11.57
C ASP A 462 -32.25 7.32 -11.15
N GLN A 463 -31.44 6.57 -10.41
CA GLN A 463 -31.84 5.28 -9.82
C GLN A 463 -32.68 5.43 -8.54
N GLY A 464 -32.92 6.65 -8.07
CA GLY A 464 -33.58 6.95 -6.80
C GLY A 464 -32.81 6.40 -5.60
N VAL A 465 -31.49 6.27 -5.70
CA VAL A 465 -30.63 5.81 -4.59
C VAL A 465 -30.33 6.96 -3.65
N ILE A 466 -29.99 8.12 -4.20
CA ILE A 466 -29.60 9.31 -3.44
C ILE A 466 -30.61 10.44 -3.67
N ASP A 467 -30.71 11.32 -2.69
CA ASP A 467 -31.41 12.60 -2.80
C ASP A 467 -30.42 13.65 -3.34
N PRO A 468 -30.56 14.13 -4.60
CA PRO A 468 -29.61 15.04 -5.21
C PRO A 468 -29.56 16.41 -4.51
N ASP A 469 -30.64 16.83 -3.83
CA ASP A 469 -30.70 18.11 -3.11
C ASP A 469 -30.00 18.05 -1.73
N HIS A 470 -29.67 16.84 -1.27
CA HIS A 470 -29.07 16.58 0.05
C HIS A 470 -27.75 15.80 -0.06
N CYS A 471 -26.88 16.23 -0.97
CA CYS A 471 -25.54 15.68 -1.15
C CYS A 471 -24.45 16.57 -0.54
N GLY A 472 -23.48 15.99 0.17
CA GLY A 472 -22.25 16.63 0.63
C GLY A 472 -21.02 15.93 0.07
N ILE A 473 -19.90 16.66 -0.04
CA ILE A 473 -18.61 16.11 -0.51
C ILE A 473 -17.52 16.31 0.53
N MET A 474 -16.71 15.28 0.74
CA MET A 474 -15.59 15.28 1.67
C MET A 474 -14.36 14.60 1.04
N GLY A 475 -13.17 15.15 1.27
CA GLY A 475 -11.93 14.49 0.87
C GLY A 475 -10.72 14.89 1.72
N ASP A 476 -9.65 14.10 1.61
CA ASP A 476 -8.37 14.32 2.29
C ASP A 476 -7.25 14.57 1.28
N SER A 477 -6.29 15.44 1.61
CA SER A 477 -5.14 15.79 0.75
C SER A 477 -5.59 16.16 -0.68
N TRP A 478 -5.21 15.41 -1.72
CA TRP A 478 -5.66 15.68 -3.09
C TRP A 478 -7.20 15.55 -3.23
N GLY A 479 -7.81 14.60 -2.52
CA GLY A 479 -9.26 14.48 -2.43
C GLY A 479 -9.90 15.71 -1.76
N GLY A 480 -9.20 16.34 -0.82
CA GLY A 480 -9.60 17.62 -0.23
C GLY A 480 -9.54 18.77 -1.24
N THR A 481 -8.50 18.83 -2.06
CA THR A 481 -8.40 19.76 -3.20
C THR A 481 -9.55 19.57 -4.18
N LEU A 482 -9.89 18.32 -4.51
CA LEU A 482 -11.06 18.00 -5.34
C LEU A 482 -12.37 18.42 -4.67
N ALA A 483 -12.54 18.19 -3.36
CA ALA A 483 -13.75 18.60 -2.63
C ALA A 483 -13.95 20.13 -2.67
N LEU A 484 -12.89 20.92 -2.44
CA LEU A 484 -12.95 22.38 -2.58
C LEU A 484 -13.24 22.79 -4.03
N SER A 485 -12.59 22.15 -4.99
CA SER A 485 -12.81 22.43 -6.42
C SER A 485 -14.25 22.14 -6.84
N ALA A 486 -14.86 21.09 -6.30
CA ALA A 486 -16.27 20.76 -6.51
C ALA A 486 -17.19 21.86 -5.95
N GLY A 487 -16.91 22.36 -4.74
CA GLY A 487 -17.64 23.48 -4.14
C GLY A 487 -17.54 24.79 -4.94
N ILE A 488 -16.40 25.02 -5.60
CA ILE A 488 -16.17 26.22 -6.41
C ILE A 488 -16.83 26.11 -7.79
N HIS A 489 -16.67 24.96 -8.45
CA HIS A 489 -17.05 24.79 -9.87
C HIS A 489 -18.43 24.17 -10.07
N GLN A 490 -18.97 23.52 -9.04
CA GLN A 490 -20.27 22.83 -9.08
C GLN A 490 -21.10 23.13 -7.80
N PRO A 491 -21.24 24.40 -7.36
CA PRO A 491 -21.81 24.74 -6.05
C PRO A 491 -23.25 24.25 -5.86
N ASP A 492 -24.04 24.19 -6.93
CA ASP A 492 -25.45 23.77 -6.87
C ASP A 492 -25.62 22.28 -6.53
N ARG A 493 -24.56 21.47 -6.66
CA ARG A 493 -24.59 20.02 -6.37
C ARG A 493 -24.35 19.68 -4.91
N TRP A 494 -23.79 20.61 -4.12
CA TRP A 494 -23.21 20.30 -2.82
C TRP A 494 -23.79 21.17 -1.72
N ARG A 495 -24.50 20.54 -0.78
CA ARG A 495 -25.02 21.19 0.42
C ARG A 495 -23.92 21.49 1.44
N SER A 496 -22.84 20.73 1.42
CA SER A 496 -21.68 20.91 2.29
C SER A 496 -20.41 20.41 1.62
N VAL A 497 -19.29 21.08 1.91
CA VAL A 497 -17.94 20.73 1.45
C VAL A 497 -17.03 20.61 2.67
N VAL A 498 -16.34 19.47 2.81
CA VAL A 498 -15.37 19.22 3.87
C VAL A 498 -14.03 18.86 3.25
N ALA A 499 -13.00 19.66 3.50
CA ALA A 499 -11.66 19.42 2.96
C ALA A 499 -10.67 19.25 4.11
N LYS A 500 -10.04 18.08 4.19
CA LYS A 500 -8.99 17.77 5.16
C LYS A 500 -7.63 17.89 4.47
N ALA A 501 -6.71 18.62 5.09
CA ALA A 501 -5.35 18.88 4.60
C ALA A 501 -5.23 19.17 3.07
N PRO A 502 -6.10 20.00 2.46
CA PRO A 502 -6.09 20.18 1.01
C PRO A 502 -4.87 20.97 0.54
N VAL A 503 -4.36 20.64 -0.64
CA VAL A 503 -3.44 21.51 -1.37
C VAL A 503 -4.27 22.62 -2.05
N VAL A 504 -4.15 23.85 -1.55
CA VAL A 504 -4.96 25.00 -2.03
C VAL A 504 -4.17 26.00 -2.88
N ASP A 505 -2.84 25.93 -2.85
CA ASP A 505 -1.94 26.74 -3.67
C ASP A 505 -1.03 25.84 -4.51
N LEU A 506 -1.56 25.38 -5.65
CA LEU A 506 -0.83 24.51 -6.57
C LEU A 506 0.37 25.23 -7.21
N ASP A 507 0.25 26.52 -7.48
CA ASP A 507 1.35 27.34 -8.00
C ASP A 507 2.48 27.46 -6.96
N GLY A 508 2.11 27.68 -5.70
CA GLY A 508 3.02 27.66 -4.56
C GLY A 508 3.73 26.31 -4.42
N LEU A 509 2.99 25.19 -4.47
CA LEU A 509 3.55 23.84 -4.40
C LEU A 509 4.59 23.60 -5.52
N VAL A 510 4.24 23.91 -6.77
CA VAL A 510 5.15 23.73 -7.91
C VAL A 510 6.39 24.62 -7.79
N ARG A 511 6.23 25.84 -7.26
CA ARG A 511 7.37 26.75 -7.03
C ARG A 511 8.28 26.25 -5.91
N ASP A 512 7.75 25.76 -4.80
CA ASP A 512 8.54 25.29 -3.66
C ASP A 512 9.32 24.00 -4.01
N GLU A 513 8.72 23.10 -4.79
CA GLU A 513 9.39 21.90 -5.32
C GLU A 513 10.50 22.24 -6.34
N SER A 514 10.46 23.41 -6.98
CA SER A 514 11.48 23.87 -7.93
C SER A 514 12.67 24.62 -7.29
N VAL A 515 12.63 24.85 -5.97
CA VAL A 515 13.64 25.65 -5.23
C VAL A 515 14.49 24.79 -4.27
N GLY A 516 14.38 23.46 -4.34
CA GLY A 516 15.18 22.50 -3.56
C GLY A 516 16.57 22.23 -4.13
#